data_AF-A0A2D4JUT5-F1
#
_entry.id   AF-A0A2D4JUT5-F1
#
_cell.length_a   1.000
_cell.length_b   1.000
_cell.length_c   1.000
_cell.angle_alpha   90.00
_cell.angle_beta   90.00
_cell.angle_gamma   90.00
#
_symmetry.space_group_name_H-M   'P 1'
#
loop_
_entity.id
_entity.type
_entity.pdbx_description
1 polymer ?
#
loop_
_entity_poly.entity_id
_entity_poly.type
_entity_poly.pdbx_seq_one_letter_code
_entity_poly.pdbx_strand_id
1 'polypeptide(L)'
;GINSLKSMGYSERAAREALHKSKGNIEEAVKVILDNPQLLLPSDDASTPGDDFQVPQPSIEQLVYMGFNPGIAEQALKIFRGNIQLAVQTLLHYGGSLPADLQTPSDSTTTSNESSSSKDSPTDSAGTSGASTDEDMEVDAVSEILEDIPEHEEDYLDLTLEEEEVVINEYLSYIRHLQIPSK
;
A
#
# COMPACT_ATOMS: atom_id res chain seq x y z
N GLY A 1 -1.63 -13.69 -22.36
CA GLY A 1 -2.79 -14.19 -21.61
C GLY A 1 -2.34 -14.89 -20.36
N ILE A 2 -2.34 -16.23 -20.33
CA ILE A 2 -2.11 -17.02 -19.09
C ILE A 2 -0.73 -16.73 -18.48
N ASN A 3 0.33 -16.70 -19.29
CA ASN A 3 1.68 -16.39 -18.81
C ASN A 3 1.78 -14.99 -18.19
N SER A 4 1.04 -14.01 -18.72
CA SER A 4 1.01 -12.64 -18.19
C SER A 4 0.44 -12.60 -16.77
N LEU A 5 -0.68 -13.32 -16.54
CA LEU A 5 -1.28 -13.42 -15.20
C LEU A 5 -0.42 -14.26 -14.25
N LYS A 6 0.24 -15.32 -14.73
CA LYS A 6 1.22 -16.07 -13.93
C LYS A 6 2.42 -15.21 -13.52
N SER A 7 2.89 -14.32 -14.40
CA SER A 7 3.94 -13.35 -14.08
C SER A 7 3.52 -12.32 -13.04
N MET A 8 2.21 -12.01 -12.93
CA MET A 8 1.65 -11.20 -11.83
C MET A 8 1.47 -12.00 -10.52
N GLY A 9 1.73 -13.32 -10.56
CA GLY A 9 1.61 -14.20 -9.41
C GLY A 9 0.24 -14.85 -9.23
N TYR A 10 -0.67 -14.72 -10.20
CA TYR A 10 -1.92 -15.48 -10.20
C TYR A 10 -1.65 -16.96 -10.50
N SER A 11 -2.41 -17.84 -9.84
CA SER A 11 -2.35 -19.27 -10.12
C SER A 11 -2.79 -19.56 -11.57
N GLU A 12 -2.24 -20.63 -12.16
CA GLU A 12 -2.61 -20.99 -13.53
C GLU A 12 -4.11 -21.31 -13.67
N ARG A 13 -4.71 -21.87 -12.61
CA ARG A 13 -6.16 -22.13 -12.55
C ARG A 13 -6.96 -20.82 -12.60
N ALA A 14 -6.61 -19.86 -11.75
CA ALA A 14 -7.25 -18.54 -11.72
C ALA A 14 -7.11 -17.81 -13.06
N ALA A 15 -5.90 -17.80 -13.61
CA ALA A 15 -5.62 -17.18 -14.90
C ALA A 15 -6.44 -17.78 -16.04
N ARG A 16 -6.57 -19.12 -16.08
CA ARG A 16 -7.33 -19.82 -17.11
C ARG A 16 -8.83 -19.54 -17.00
N GLU A 17 -9.38 -19.60 -15.79
CA GLU A 17 -10.80 -19.36 -15.56
C GLU A 17 -11.19 -17.91 -15.86
N ALA A 18 -10.36 -16.96 -15.42
CA ALA A 18 -10.60 -15.55 -15.64
C ALA A 18 -10.51 -15.17 -17.12
N LEU A 19 -9.50 -15.66 -17.84
CA LEU A 19 -9.36 -15.40 -19.28
C LEU A 19 -10.47 -16.03 -20.11
N HIS A 20 -11.01 -17.16 -19.66
CA HIS A 20 -12.17 -17.76 -20.29
C HIS A 20 -13.41 -16.88 -20.12
N LYS A 21 -13.61 -16.30 -18.93
CA LYS A 21 -14.72 -15.37 -18.65
C LYS A 21 -14.56 -14.01 -19.36
N SER A 22 -13.33 -13.50 -19.49
CA SER A 22 -13.02 -12.21 -20.11
C SER A 22 -12.74 -12.26 -21.62
N LYS A 23 -13.01 -13.40 -22.28
CA LYS A 23 -12.79 -13.61 -23.72
C LYS A 23 -11.35 -13.27 -24.17
N GLY A 24 -10.37 -13.49 -23.29
CA GLY A 24 -8.95 -13.25 -23.56
C GLY A 24 -8.44 -11.83 -23.26
N ASN A 25 -9.28 -10.92 -22.75
CA ASN A 25 -8.84 -9.63 -22.25
C ASN A 25 -8.17 -9.78 -20.87
N ILE A 26 -6.97 -9.20 -20.70
CA ILE A 26 -6.17 -9.39 -19.47
C ILE A 26 -6.70 -8.51 -18.33
N GLU A 27 -7.07 -7.27 -18.63
CA GLU A 27 -7.53 -6.30 -17.64
C GLU A 27 -8.86 -6.76 -17.02
N GLU A 28 -9.78 -7.22 -17.86
CA GLU A 28 -11.06 -7.78 -17.44
C GLU A 28 -10.87 -9.13 -16.74
N ALA A 29 -9.85 -9.93 -17.12
CA ALA A 29 -9.50 -11.14 -16.37
C ALA A 29 -9.04 -10.81 -14.94
N VAL A 30 -8.16 -9.82 -14.77
CA VAL A 30 -7.70 -9.39 -13.43
C VAL A 30 -8.90 -8.97 -12.57
N LYS A 31 -9.82 -8.18 -13.14
CA LYS A 31 -11.05 -7.80 -12.45
C LYS A 31 -11.90 -9.00 -12.05
N VAL A 32 -12.10 -9.97 -12.96
CA VAL A 32 -12.82 -11.21 -12.66
C VAL A 32 -12.14 -12.00 -11.53
N ILE A 33 -10.80 -12.02 -11.45
CA ILE A 33 -10.10 -12.68 -10.35
C ILE A 33 -10.34 -11.95 -9.04
N LEU A 34 -10.25 -10.62 -9.03
CA LEU A 34 -10.51 -9.80 -7.84
C LEU A 34 -11.97 -9.88 -7.37
N ASP A 35 -12.92 -9.99 -8.29
CA ASP A 35 -14.34 -10.16 -7.97
C ASP A 35 -14.66 -11.56 -7.41
N ASN A 36 -13.77 -12.54 -7.58
CA ASN A 36 -13.95 -13.92 -7.14
C ASN A 36 -12.85 -14.32 -6.14
N PRO A 37 -13.05 -14.14 -4.81
CA PRO A 37 -12.02 -14.41 -3.80
C PRO A 37 -11.50 -15.85 -3.82
N GLN A 38 -12.31 -16.81 -4.28
CA GLN A 38 -11.91 -18.21 -4.47
C GLN A 38 -10.80 -18.40 -5.53
N LEU A 39 -10.65 -17.46 -6.48
CA LEU A 39 -9.59 -17.48 -7.49
C LEU A 39 -8.30 -16.79 -7.00
N LEU A 40 -8.40 -15.94 -5.98
CA LEU A 40 -7.25 -15.30 -5.34
C LEU A 40 -6.44 -16.30 -4.50
N LEU A 41 -7.07 -17.38 -4.05
CA LEU A 41 -6.40 -18.42 -3.27
C LEU A 41 -5.34 -19.15 -4.13
N PRO A 42 -4.10 -19.29 -3.65
CA PRO A 42 -3.10 -20.13 -4.30
C PRO A 42 -3.62 -21.57 -4.36
N SER A 43 -3.53 -22.20 -5.53
CA SER A 43 -4.03 -23.57 -5.72
C SER A 43 -3.32 -24.56 -4.78
N ASP A 44 -4.10 -25.50 -4.25
CA ASP A 44 -3.76 -26.53 -3.25
C ASP A 44 -2.58 -27.48 -3.60
N ASP A 45 -1.91 -27.29 -4.75
CA ASP A 45 -0.82 -28.17 -5.22
C ASP A 45 0.53 -27.89 -4.51
N ALA A 46 0.52 -26.99 -3.53
CA ALA A 46 1.61 -26.75 -2.60
C ALA A 46 1.11 -26.90 -1.15
N SER A 47 0.35 -27.97 -0.87
CA SER A 47 0.15 -28.44 0.50
C SER A 47 1.46 -29.06 1.02
N THR A 48 2.31 -28.25 1.64
CA THR A 48 2.88 -28.67 2.92
C THR A 48 2.04 -28.00 4.00
N PRO A 49 1.10 -28.72 4.63
CA PRO A 49 0.36 -28.20 5.77
C PRO A 49 1.34 -28.14 6.93
N GLY A 50 1.89 -26.96 7.21
CA GLY A 50 2.80 -26.76 8.34
C GLY A 50 3.92 -25.74 8.16
N ASP A 51 4.08 -25.15 6.97
CA ASP A 51 5.01 -24.01 6.86
C ASP A 51 4.21 -22.76 7.25
N ASP A 52 4.37 -22.32 8.51
CA ASP A 52 4.05 -20.96 8.91
C ASP A 52 4.88 -20.04 8.02
N PHE A 53 4.35 -19.71 6.84
CA PHE A 53 4.99 -18.78 5.93
C PHE A 53 5.18 -17.48 6.72
N GLN A 54 6.42 -17.27 7.15
CA GLN A 54 6.74 -16.13 7.97
C GLN A 54 6.86 -14.93 7.04
N VAL A 55 5.87 -14.05 7.15
CA VAL A 55 5.83 -12.83 6.37
C VAL A 55 7.03 -11.97 6.75
N PRO A 56 7.89 -11.57 5.79
CA PRO A 56 9.01 -10.68 6.10
C PRO A 56 8.52 -9.35 6.66
N GLN A 57 9.05 -8.92 7.80
CA GLN A 57 8.76 -7.59 8.37
C GLN A 57 8.86 -6.42 7.36
N PRO A 58 9.89 -6.33 6.48
CA PRO A 58 9.96 -5.24 5.50
C PRO A 58 8.79 -5.24 4.51
N SER A 59 8.17 -6.40 4.24
CA SER A 59 7.00 -6.46 3.37
C SER A 59 5.75 -5.92 4.06
N ILE A 60 5.60 -6.14 5.36
CA ILE A 60 4.51 -5.55 6.15
C ILE A 60 4.71 -4.04 6.25
N GLU A 61 5.92 -3.59 6.58
CA GLU A 61 6.27 -2.16 6.62
C GLU A 61 5.98 -1.46 5.30
N GLN A 62 6.27 -2.09 4.17
CA GLN A 62 5.97 -1.52 2.85
C GLN A 62 4.47 -1.29 2.65
N LEU A 63 3.61 -2.23 3.07
CA LEU A 63 2.16 -2.04 3.01
C LEU A 63 1.67 -1.00 4.04
N VAL A 64 2.27 -0.95 5.23
CA VAL A 64 1.96 0.07 6.25
C VAL A 64 2.33 1.47 5.74
N TYR A 65 3.47 1.61 5.08
CA TYR A 65 3.89 2.86 4.43
C TYR A 65 2.91 3.30 3.34
N MET A 66 2.27 2.35 2.63
CA MET A 66 1.18 2.65 1.69
C MET A 66 -0.15 3.02 2.38
N GLY A 67 -0.22 2.98 3.70
CA GLY A 67 -1.41 3.31 4.49
C GLY A 67 -2.32 2.13 4.83
N PHE A 68 -1.90 0.88 4.57
CA PHE A 68 -2.66 -0.31 4.97
C PHE A 68 -2.42 -0.66 6.45
N ASN A 69 -3.45 -1.19 7.11
CA ASN A 69 -3.31 -1.61 8.51
C ASN A 69 -2.33 -2.80 8.62
N PRO A 70 -1.40 -2.81 9.60
CA PRO A 70 -0.39 -3.86 9.74
C PRO A 70 -0.98 -5.27 9.88
N GLY A 71 -2.07 -5.43 10.64
CA GLY A 71 -2.70 -6.74 10.82
C GLY A 71 -3.37 -7.27 9.55
N ILE A 72 -3.93 -6.36 8.75
CA ILE A 72 -4.55 -6.68 7.45
C ILE A 72 -3.46 -6.98 6.40
N ALA A 73 -2.36 -6.21 6.41
CA ALA A 73 -1.22 -6.41 5.53
C ALA A 73 -0.54 -7.77 5.77
N GLU A 74 -0.33 -8.13 7.04
CA GLU A 74 0.22 -9.43 7.42
C GLU A 74 -0.67 -10.57 6.92
N GLN A 75 -2.00 -10.48 7.15
CA GLN A 75 -2.95 -11.49 6.67
C GLN A 75 -2.91 -11.63 5.14
N ALA A 76 -2.97 -10.52 4.39
CA ALA A 76 -2.88 -10.54 2.94
C ALA A 76 -1.60 -11.21 2.45
N LEU A 77 -0.44 -10.82 3.01
CA LEU A 77 0.83 -11.42 2.64
C LEU A 77 0.92 -12.89 3.02
N LYS A 78 0.30 -13.31 4.12
CA LYS A 78 0.23 -14.73 4.52
C LYS A 78 -0.57 -15.54 3.50
N ILE A 79 -1.71 -15.01 3.04
CA ILE A 79 -2.57 -15.67 2.03
C ILE A 79 -1.88 -15.74 0.68
N PHE A 80 -1.21 -14.66 0.28
CA PHE A 80 -0.51 -14.56 -1.01
C PHE A 80 0.95 -15.02 -0.97
N ARG A 81 1.38 -15.70 0.11
CA ARG A 81 2.74 -16.22 0.31
C ARG A 81 3.85 -15.20 0.03
N GLY A 82 3.67 -13.98 0.52
CA GLY A 82 4.63 -12.88 0.40
C GLY A 82 4.59 -12.14 -0.93
N ASN A 83 3.61 -12.40 -1.80
CA ASN A 83 3.42 -11.61 -3.01
C ASN A 83 2.79 -10.24 -2.67
N ILE A 84 3.66 -9.24 -2.50
CA ILE A 84 3.30 -7.86 -2.19
C ILE A 84 2.39 -7.26 -3.25
N GLN A 85 2.67 -7.52 -4.54
CA GLN A 85 1.89 -6.96 -5.63
C GLN A 85 0.43 -7.42 -5.57
N LEU A 86 0.23 -8.72 -5.31
CA LEU A 86 -1.10 -9.32 -5.21
C LEU A 86 -1.85 -8.88 -3.96
N ALA A 87 -1.13 -8.76 -2.83
CA ALA A 87 -1.65 -8.24 -1.58
C ALA A 87 -2.14 -6.80 -1.74
N VAL A 88 -1.29 -5.90 -2.27
CA VAL A 88 -1.63 -4.50 -2.51
C VAL A 88 -2.80 -4.37 -3.47
N GLN A 89 -2.79 -5.11 -4.59
CA GLN A 89 -3.88 -5.07 -5.57
C GLN A 89 -5.22 -5.49 -4.94
N THR A 90 -5.20 -6.54 -4.12
CA THR A 90 -6.39 -7.02 -3.42
C THR A 90 -6.87 -5.98 -2.42
N LEU A 91 -5.97 -5.46 -1.58
CA LEU A 91 -6.32 -4.47 -0.56
C LEU A 91 -6.87 -3.19 -1.20
N LEU A 92 -6.25 -2.69 -2.27
CA LEU A 92 -6.73 -1.52 -2.98
C LEU A 92 -8.15 -1.74 -3.55
N HIS A 93 -8.40 -2.94 -4.09
CA HIS A 93 -9.72 -3.30 -4.64
C HIS A 93 -10.82 -3.30 -3.57
N TYR A 94 -10.51 -3.76 -2.36
CA TYR A 94 -11.45 -3.85 -1.24
C TYR A 94 -11.35 -2.69 -0.24
N GLY A 95 -10.73 -1.58 -0.62
CA GLY A 95 -10.66 -0.36 0.21
C GLY A 95 -9.84 -0.52 1.50
N GLY A 96 -8.80 -1.35 1.48
CA GLY A 96 -7.91 -1.60 2.60
C GLY A 96 -8.38 -2.72 3.55
N SER A 97 -9.32 -3.55 3.12
CA SER A 97 -9.83 -4.70 3.89
C SER A 97 -9.67 -6.02 3.11
N LEU A 98 -9.65 -7.16 3.80
CA LEU A 98 -9.73 -8.47 3.14
C LEU A 98 -11.18 -8.96 3.10
N PRO A 99 -11.62 -9.61 2.00
CA PRO A 99 -12.92 -10.28 1.97
C PRO A 99 -12.98 -11.40 3.01
N ALA A 100 -14.16 -11.61 3.60
CA ALA A 100 -14.39 -12.56 4.69
C ALA A 100 -13.96 -14.00 4.35
N ASP A 101 -14.06 -14.40 3.08
CA ASP A 101 -13.63 -15.71 2.59
C ASP A 101 -12.12 -15.94 2.70
N LEU A 102 -11.32 -14.87 2.79
CA LEU A 102 -9.87 -14.90 2.89
C LEU A 102 -9.37 -14.67 4.32
N GLN A 103 -10.23 -14.19 5.23
CA GLN A 103 -9.89 -14.03 6.64
C GLN A 103 -9.83 -15.43 7.28
N THR A 104 -8.65 -15.86 7.72
CA THR A 104 -8.52 -17.12 8.46
C THR A 104 -9.34 -17.04 9.74
N PRO A 105 -10.21 -18.02 10.05
CA PRO A 105 -10.94 -18.03 11.30
C PRO A 105 -9.98 -18.43 12.43
N SER A 106 -9.24 -17.46 12.94
CA SER A 106 -8.68 -17.55 14.29
C SER A 106 -9.00 -16.24 14.98
N ASP A 107 -9.86 -16.37 15.99
CA ASP A 107 -10.27 -15.38 16.98
C ASP A 107 -11.32 -14.34 16.53
N SER A 108 -12.56 -14.83 16.51
CA SER A 108 -13.75 -14.01 16.74
C SER A 108 -13.72 -13.35 18.12
N THR A 109 -13.45 -12.05 18.15
CA THR A 109 -14.01 -11.07 19.11
C THR A 109 -13.84 -9.69 18.46
N THR A 110 -14.82 -8.86 18.11
CA THR A 110 -16.28 -8.78 18.30
C THR A 110 -16.80 -7.69 17.34
N THR A 111 -17.97 -7.90 16.73
CA THR A 111 -19.03 -6.90 16.40
C THR A 111 -18.62 -5.57 15.75
N SER A 112 -18.80 -5.38 14.45
CA SER A 112 -20.01 -4.80 13.82
C SER A 112 -20.40 -3.40 14.29
N ASN A 113 -20.19 -2.45 13.37
CA ASN A 113 -21.04 -1.30 13.01
C ASN A 113 -21.60 -0.39 14.12
N GLU A 114 -21.13 0.85 14.17
CA GLU A 114 -21.97 2.02 13.83
C GLU A 114 -21.16 3.31 13.61
N SER A 115 -21.56 4.04 12.57
CA SER A 115 -21.33 5.48 12.45
C SER A 115 -22.16 6.20 13.51
N SER A 116 -21.60 7.24 14.15
CA SER A 116 -22.19 8.58 14.30
C SER A 116 -21.70 9.32 15.55
N SER A 117 -21.66 10.63 15.38
CA SER A 117 -21.44 11.70 16.34
C SER A 117 -22.19 11.58 17.68
N SER A 118 -21.52 11.97 18.77
CA SER A 118 -21.91 13.07 19.69
C SER A 118 -21.51 12.80 21.15
N LYS A 119 -20.82 13.79 21.72
CA LYS A 119 -20.86 14.30 23.11
C LYS A 119 -21.52 13.41 24.18
N ASP A 120 -20.77 13.06 25.23
CA ASP A 120 -20.85 13.77 26.53
C ASP A 120 -19.76 13.27 27.50
N SER A 121 -19.41 14.14 28.44
CA SER A 121 -18.42 13.97 29.51
C SER A 121 -18.70 12.77 30.43
N PRO A 122 -17.69 12.34 31.22
CA PRO A 122 -17.74 12.75 32.63
C PRO A 122 -16.38 13.13 33.23
N THR A 123 -16.48 14.01 34.22
CA THR A 123 -15.50 14.30 35.25
C THR A 123 -15.33 13.07 36.15
N ASP A 124 -14.10 12.71 36.53
CA ASP A 124 -13.61 12.92 37.89
C ASP A 124 -12.19 12.37 38.10
N SER A 125 -11.47 13.14 38.90
CA SER A 125 -10.08 13.05 39.28
C SER A 125 -9.67 11.76 39.98
N ALA A 126 -8.42 11.32 39.80
CA ALA A 126 -7.32 11.65 40.73
C ALA A 126 -6.16 10.65 40.62
N GLY A 127 -4.94 11.18 40.46
CA GLY A 127 -3.79 10.76 41.26
C GLY A 127 -2.83 9.76 40.65
N THR A 128 -1.75 10.26 40.06
CA THR A 128 -0.38 9.90 40.49
C THR A 128 0.64 10.81 39.81
N SER A 129 1.22 11.71 40.60
CA SER A 129 2.33 12.59 40.24
C SER A 129 3.66 11.81 40.15
N GLY A 130 4.55 12.20 39.23
CA GLY A 130 5.96 11.86 39.31
C GLY A 130 6.82 12.33 38.13
N ALA A 131 7.54 13.45 38.33
CA ALA A 131 8.68 14.00 37.58
C ALA A 131 8.40 14.55 36.15
N SER A 132 8.08 15.84 35.88
CA SER A 132 8.79 17.12 36.07
C SER A 132 10.21 17.18 35.49
N THR A 133 10.35 17.92 34.39
CA THR A 133 11.53 18.45 33.63
C THR A 133 11.99 17.77 32.33
N ASP A 134 11.46 16.62 31.93
CA ASP A 134 11.92 15.93 30.70
C ASP A 134 11.02 16.20 29.47
N GLU A 135 9.71 16.32 29.67
CA GLU A 135 8.76 16.59 28.58
C GLU A 135 9.02 17.96 27.93
N ASP A 136 9.29 19.00 28.74
CA ASP A 136 9.63 20.34 28.24
C ASP A 136 10.94 20.35 27.44
N MET A 137 11.87 19.44 27.73
CA MET A 137 13.13 19.30 26.99
C MET A 137 12.93 18.53 25.67
N GLU A 138 12.00 17.57 25.64
CA GLU A 138 11.66 16.82 24.43
C GLU A 138 10.88 17.68 23.42
N VAL A 139 9.90 18.49 23.85
CA VAL A 139 9.21 19.42 22.93
C VAL A 139 10.12 20.53 22.41
N ASP A 140 11.06 21.01 23.22
CA ASP A 140 12.07 21.99 22.78
C ASP A 140 12.99 21.38 21.70
N ALA A 141 13.44 20.13 21.91
CA ALA A 141 14.26 19.41 20.93
C ALA A 141 13.52 19.11 19.61
N VAL A 142 12.22 18.78 19.67
CA VAL A 142 11.41 18.59 18.46
C VAL A 142 11.18 19.91 17.73
N SER A 143 10.98 21.01 18.47
CA SER A 143 10.85 22.35 17.90
C SER A 143 12.12 22.80 17.20
N GLU A 144 13.29 22.58 17.81
CA GLU A 144 14.60 22.88 17.21
C GLU A 144 14.79 22.15 15.86
N ILE A 145 14.40 20.88 15.78
CA ILE A 145 14.50 20.09 14.53
C ILE A 145 13.50 20.59 13.47
N LEU A 146 12.33 21.04 13.89
CA LEU A 146 11.28 21.51 12.98
C LEU A 146 11.65 22.86 12.33
N GLU A 147 12.44 23.70 13.02
CA GLU A 147 12.96 24.97 12.48
C GLU A 147 13.94 24.76 11.31
N ASP A 148 14.65 23.64 11.29
CA ASP A 148 15.56 23.26 10.21
C ASP A 148 14.85 22.57 9.03
N ILE A 149 13.55 22.26 9.15
CA ILE A 149 12.73 21.67 8.08
C ILE A 149 11.89 22.78 7.42
N PRO A 150 12.13 23.13 6.15
CA PRO A 150 11.30 24.12 5.45
C PRO A 150 9.82 23.70 5.40
N GLU A 151 8.94 24.68 5.58
CA GLU A 151 7.48 24.47 5.63
C GLU A 151 6.89 24.05 4.28
N HIS A 152 7.60 24.31 3.17
CA HIS A 152 7.13 24.07 1.81
C HIS A 152 8.11 23.20 1.03
N GLU A 153 7.58 22.17 0.36
CA GLU A 153 8.36 21.20 -0.43
C GLU A 153 9.11 21.86 -1.60
N GLU A 154 8.61 23.01 -2.07
CA GLU A 154 9.17 23.81 -3.16
C GLU A 154 10.47 24.54 -2.75
N ASP A 155 10.71 24.74 -1.45
CA ASP A 155 11.92 25.43 -0.94
C ASP A 155 13.19 24.56 -1.04
N TYR A 156 13.03 23.26 -1.30
CA TYR A 156 14.14 22.35 -1.61
C TYR A 156 14.60 22.42 -3.07
N LEU A 157 13.86 23.12 -3.93
CA LEU A 157 14.16 23.22 -5.35
C LEU A 157 14.96 24.49 -5.63
N ASP A 158 16.10 24.35 -6.30
CA ASP A 158 16.90 25.48 -6.77
C ASP A 158 16.18 26.32 -7.86
N LEU A 159 15.16 25.74 -8.50
CA LEU A 159 14.37 26.32 -9.58
C LEU A 159 12.89 25.98 -9.40
N THR A 160 12.03 26.93 -9.70
CA THR A 160 10.59 26.69 -9.87
C THR A 160 10.30 25.92 -11.17
N LEU A 161 9.12 25.31 -11.27
CA LEU A 161 8.70 24.57 -12.48
C LEU A 161 8.71 25.48 -13.72
N GLU A 162 8.29 26.73 -13.56
CA GLU A 162 8.28 27.72 -14.64
C GLU A 162 9.71 28.06 -15.12
N GLU A 163 10.68 28.11 -14.21
CA GLU A 163 12.08 28.36 -14.55
C GLU A 163 12.72 27.14 -15.22
N GLU A 164 12.41 25.92 -14.76
CA GLU A 164 12.85 24.68 -15.40
C GLU A 164 12.35 24.60 -16.86
N GLU A 165 11.10 24.98 -17.11
CA GLU A 165 10.52 24.98 -18.47
C GLU A 165 11.34 25.84 -19.44
N VAL A 166 11.81 27.01 -18.99
CA VAL A 166 12.65 27.91 -19.80
C VAL A 166 13.99 27.23 -20.13
N VAL A 167 14.64 26.62 -19.14
CA VAL A 167 15.92 25.90 -19.32
C VAL A 167 15.78 24.73 -20.28
N ILE A 168 14.71 23.94 -20.15
CA ILE A 168 14.43 22.80 -21.04
C ILE A 168 14.20 23.29 -22.47
N ASN A 169 13.43 24.36 -22.67
CA ASN A 169 13.16 24.91 -24.00
C ASN A 169 14.43 25.44 -24.68
N GLU A 170 15.31 26.10 -23.92
CA GLU A 170 16.61 26.54 -24.41
C GLU A 170 17.48 25.34 -24.82
N TYR A 171 17.57 24.32 -23.97
CA TYR A 171 18.31 23.09 -24.26
C TYR A 171 17.77 22.36 -25.51
N LEU A 172 16.45 22.27 -25.66
CA LEU A 172 15.80 21.67 -26.84
C LEU A 172 16.06 22.48 -28.12
N SER A 173 16.13 23.80 -28.02
CA SER A 173 16.54 24.67 -29.13
C SER A 173 17.97 24.35 -29.57
N TYR A 174 18.90 24.24 -28.61
CA TYR A 174 20.28 23.83 -28.88
C TYR A 174 20.35 22.45 -29.54
N ILE A 175 19.67 21.43 -28.99
CA ILE A 175 19.65 20.08 -29.59
C ILE A 175 19.13 20.13 -31.02
N ARG A 176 18.02 20.83 -31.26
CA ARG A 176 17.42 20.94 -32.60
C ARG A 176 18.39 21.58 -33.59
N HIS A 177 19.14 22.59 -33.16
CA HIS A 177 20.17 23.23 -33.98
C HIS A 177 21.37 22.30 -34.22
N LEU A 178 21.76 21.48 -33.25
CA LEU A 178 22.79 20.45 -33.40
C LEU A 178 22.35 19.26 -34.28
N GLN A 179 21.05 18.98 -34.38
CA GLN A 179 20.48 17.92 -35.24
C GLN A 179 20.33 18.35 -36.71
N ILE A 180 20.61 19.61 -37.04
CA ILE A 180 20.69 20.10 -38.41
C ILE A 180 22.17 20.26 -38.79
N PRO A 181 22.86 19.15 -39.13
CA PRO A 181 23.60 19.18 -40.38
C PRO A 181 23.53 17.84 -41.14
N SER A 182 22.68 17.77 -42.17
CA SER A 182 23.02 17.11 -43.45
C SER A 182 21.91 17.33 -44.50
N LYS A 183 22.03 18.40 -45.29
CA LYS A 183 22.31 18.34 -46.74
C LYS A 183 22.40 19.75 -47.33
#